data_AF-A0A8T3TH88-F1
#
_entry.id   AF-A0A8T3TH88-F1
#
_cell.length_a   1.000
_cell.length_b   1.000
_cell.length_c   1.000
_cell.angle_alpha   90.00
_cell.angle_beta   90.00
_cell.angle_gamma   90.00
#
_symmetry.space_group_name_H-M   'P 1'
#
loop_
_entity.id
_entity.type
_entity.pdbx_description
1 polymer ?
#
loop_
_entity_poly.entity_id
_entity_poly.type
_entity_poly.pdbx_seq_one_letter_code
_entity_poly.pdbx_strand_id
1 'polypeptide(L)'
;LFPDAQYVHLVRDAYDVVASFRDRWGYRSALRVARGDWARYVRAGRDFGQGLPAGRYHELRYEALVDSPEPALRSLFEFLGEAWDPVVLRFQDAPHDATERYTRFTAERRAAGGGDGAVYTSRVGAGRRELDPVLRAVVRKGAGQLLRELGYRP
;
A
#
# COMPACT_ATOMS: atom_id res chain seq x y z
N LEU A 1 25.55 5.77 -4.36
CA LEU A 1 25.22 6.09 -2.95
C LEU A 1 25.04 4.82 -2.12
N PHE A 2 24.30 3.80 -2.58
CA PHE A 2 24.23 2.49 -1.89
C PHE A 2 24.31 1.34 -2.91
N PRO A 3 25.49 0.71 -3.09
CA PRO A 3 25.68 -0.30 -4.13
C PRO A 3 24.91 -1.60 -3.85
N ASP A 4 24.64 -1.88 -2.58
CA ASP A 4 24.01 -3.12 -2.12
C ASP A 4 22.58 -2.96 -1.62
N ALA A 5 21.97 -1.79 -1.83
CA ALA A 5 20.60 -1.56 -1.40
C ALA A 5 19.61 -2.43 -2.18
N GLN A 6 18.60 -2.92 -1.47
CA GLN A 6 17.42 -3.56 -2.03
C GLN A 6 16.21 -2.67 -1.82
N TYR A 7 15.28 -2.71 -2.77
CA TYR A 7 14.14 -1.81 -2.82
C TYR A 7 12.84 -2.61 -2.83
N VAL A 8 12.00 -2.35 -1.82
CA VAL A 8 10.67 -2.91 -1.71
C VAL A 8 9.67 -1.84 -2.11
N HIS A 9 8.96 -2.05 -3.22
CA HIS A 9 7.93 -1.14 -3.69
C HIS A 9 6.55 -1.69 -3.36
N LEU A 10 5.90 -1.09 -2.36
CA LEU A 10 4.54 -1.44 -1.98
C LEU A 10 3.52 -0.78 -2.93
N VAL A 11 2.73 -1.61 -3.61
CA VAL A 11 1.66 -1.18 -4.51
C VAL A 11 0.29 -1.49 -3.90
N ARG A 12 -0.64 -0.55 -4.05
CA ARG A 12 -2.02 -0.64 -3.54
C ARG A 12 -3.00 -0.07 -4.57
N ASP A 13 -4.21 -0.63 -4.60
CA ASP A 13 -5.32 -0.16 -5.42
C ASP A 13 -5.51 1.38 -5.31
N ALA A 14 -5.52 2.07 -6.44
CA ALA A 14 -5.65 3.52 -6.52
C ALA A 14 -6.92 4.05 -5.84
N TYR A 15 -8.03 3.32 -5.91
CA TYR A 15 -9.29 3.73 -5.25
C TYR A 15 -9.11 3.76 -3.73
N ASP A 16 -8.45 2.76 -3.17
CA ASP A 16 -8.20 2.68 -1.73
C ASP A 16 -7.19 3.73 -1.27
N VAL A 17 -6.17 4.03 -2.10
CA VAL A 17 -5.24 5.13 -1.83
C VAL A 17 -5.97 6.47 -1.83
N VAL A 18 -6.80 6.75 -2.83
CA VAL A 18 -7.55 8.01 -2.92
C VAL A 18 -8.52 8.18 -1.74
N ALA A 19 -9.22 7.11 -1.33
CA ALA A 19 -10.07 7.14 -0.15
C ALA A 19 -9.25 7.39 1.13
N SER A 20 -8.10 6.73 1.27
CA SER A 20 -7.20 7.00 2.40
C SER A 20 -6.72 8.45 2.44
N PHE A 21 -6.44 9.05 1.27
CA PHE A 21 -6.02 10.44 1.19
C PHE A 21 -7.14 11.41 1.54
N ARG A 22 -8.37 11.12 1.10
CA ARG A 22 -9.57 11.89 1.45
C ARG A 22 -9.75 11.93 2.96
N ASP A 23 -9.67 10.78 3.61
CA ASP A 23 -9.94 10.68 5.04
C ASP A 23 -8.85 11.35 5.89
N ARG A 24 -7.57 11.31 5.45
CA ARG A 24 -6.44 11.83 6.23
C ARG A 24 -6.11 13.29 5.94
N TRP A 25 -6.31 13.75 4.71
CA TRP A 25 -5.89 15.08 4.23
C TRP A 25 -6.96 15.83 3.43
N GLY A 26 -8.19 15.31 3.35
CA GLY A 26 -9.32 15.98 2.74
C GLY A 26 -9.44 15.81 1.21
N TYR A 27 -10.58 16.26 0.69
CA TYR A 27 -11.00 16.04 -0.69
C TYR A 27 -10.02 16.60 -1.74
N ARG A 28 -9.44 17.78 -1.49
CA ARG A 28 -8.46 18.39 -2.42
C ARG A 28 -7.22 17.52 -2.58
N SER A 29 -6.77 16.87 -1.51
CA SER A 29 -5.64 15.95 -1.54
C SER A 29 -5.98 14.69 -2.32
N ALA A 30 -7.14 14.08 -2.04
CA ALA A 30 -7.68 12.94 -2.78
C ALA A 30 -7.80 13.22 -4.29
N LEU A 31 -8.26 14.42 -4.67
CA LEU A 31 -8.42 14.80 -6.06
C LEU A 31 -7.08 14.90 -6.81
N ARG A 32 -6.00 15.38 -6.18
CA ARG A 32 -4.66 15.39 -6.79
C ARG A 32 -4.15 13.97 -7.06
N VAL A 33 -4.30 13.10 -6.05
CA VAL A 33 -3.93 11.69 -6.15
C VAL A 33 -4.71 10.98 -7.26
N ALA A 34 -6.02 11.19 -7.31
CA ALA A 34 -6.90 10.63 -8.32
C ALA A 34 -6.58 11.12 -9.74
N ARG A 35 -6.19 12.39 -9.89
CA ARG A 35 -5.88 13.00 -11.19
C ARG A 35 -4.63 12.45 -11.83
N GLY A 36 -3.65 12.03 -11.03
CA GLY A 36 -2.41 11.49 -11.61
C GLY A 36 -1.29 11.17 -10.64
N ASP A 37 -1.26 11.69 -9.41
CA ASP A 37 -0.09 11.46 -8.54
C ASP A 37 0.13 9.98 -8.25
N TRP A 38 -0.95 9.21 -8.02
CA TRP A 38 -0.83 7.76 -7.83
C TRP A 38 -0.18 7.09 -9.04
N ALA A 39 -0.68 7.37 -10.25
CA ALA A 39 -0.16 6.74 -11.47
C ALA A 39 1.28 7.17 -11.75
N ARG A 40 1.60 8.46 -11.53
CA ARG A 40 2.94 9.02 -11.67
C ARG A 40 3.92 8.33 -10.73
N TYR A 41 3.59 8.20 -9.44
CA TYR A 41 4.53 7.63 -8.47
C TYR A 41 4.70 6.12 -8.62
N VAL A 42 3.63 5.38 -8.91
CA VAL A 42 3.72 3.94 -9.15
C VAL A 42 4.55 3.65 -10.41
N ARG A 43 4.36 4.42 -11.49
CA ARG A 43 5.22 4.31 -12.69
C ARG A 43 6.66 4.63 -12.37
N ALA A 44 6.93 5.76 -11.71
CA ALA A 44 8.29 6.13 -11.34
C ALA A 44 9.00 5.06 -10.51
N GLY A 45 8.31 4.41 -9.55
CA GLY A 45 8.87 3.31 -8.78
C GLY A 45 9.18 2.07 -9.64
N ARG A 46 8.30 1.74 -10.59
CA ARG A 46 8.51 0.62 -11.53
C ARG A 46 9.62 0.89 -12.54
N ASP A 47 9.65 2.08 -13.12
CA ASP A 47 10.69 2.51 -14.07
C ASP A 47 12.05 2.53 -13.38
N PHE A 48 12.11 3.00 -12.12
CA PHE A 48 13.30 2.90 -11.29
C PHE A 48 13.71 1.43 -11.08
N GLY A 49 12.78 0.55 -10.72
CA GLY A 49 13.03 -0.88 -10.54
C GLY A 49 13.57 -1.57 -11.79
N GLN A 50 13.05 -1.21 -12.98
CA GLN A 50 13.51 -1.74 -14.26
C GLN A 50 14.94 -1.33 -14.61
N GLY A 51 15.41 -0.19 -14.10
CA GLY A 51 16.78 0.28 -14.30
C GLY A 51 17.81 -0.36 -13.35
N LEU A 52 17.38 -1.17 -12.39
CA LEU A 52 18.27 -1.80 -11.41
C LEU A 52 18.77 -3.18 -11.87
N PRO A 53 19.94 -3.63 -11.35
CA PRO A 53 20.36 -5.02 -11.49
C PRO A 53 19.30 -6.01 -10.97
N ALA A 54 19.30 -7.22 -11.53
CA ALA A 54 18.42 -8.29 -11.08
C ALA A 54 18.57 -8.53 -9.56
N GLY A 55 17.47 -8.80 -8.87
CA GLY A 55 17.44 -9.05 -7.42
C GLY A 55 17.53 -7.81 -6.53
N ARG A 56 17.50 -6.59 -7.08
CA ARG A 56 17.52 -5.34 -6.30
C ARG A 56 16.15 -4.70 -6.08
N TYR A 57 15.10 -5.16 -6.79
CA TYR A 57 13.76 -4.60 -6.69
C TYR A 57 12.71 -5.70 -6.51
N HIS A 58 11.81 -5.49 -5.55
CA HIS A 58 10.67 -6.37 -5.27
C HIS A 58 9.39 -5.56 -5.15
N GLU A 59 8.38 -5.90 -5.96
CA GLU A 59 7.07 -5.26 -5.89
C GLU A 59 6.14 -6.09 -5.00
N LEU A 60 5.68 -5.49 -3.90
CA LEU A 60 4.80 -6.12 -2.92
C LEU A 60 3.40 -5.55 -3.03
N ARG A 61 2.38 -6.41 -3.15
CA ARG A 61 0.98 -5.97 -3.16
C ARG A 61 0.45 -5.83 -1.75
N TYR A 62 -0.06 -4.65 -1.42
CA TYR A 62 -0.69 -4.39 -0.13
C TYR A 62 -1.83 -5.37 0.15
N GLU A 63 -2.67 -5.68 -0.84
CA GLU A 63 -3.81 -6.56 -0.65
C GLU A 63 -3.38 -7.98 -0.28
N ALA A 64 -2.34 -8.50 -0.94
CA ALA A 64 -1.77 -9.81 -0.61
C ALA A 64 -1.13 -9.81 0.79
N LEU A 65 -0.42 -8.72 1.13
CA LEU A 65 0.23 -8.57 2.43
C LEU A 65 -0.76 -8.56 3.60
N VAL A 66 -1.93 -7.92 3.45
CA VAL A 66 -2.91 -7.87 4.55
C VAL A 66 -3.88 -9.04 4.58
N ASP A 67 -4.12 -9.68 3.44
CA ASP A 67 -4.98 -10.87 3.33
C ASP A 67 -4.26 -12.15 3.80
N SER A 68 -3.02 -12.33 3.35
CA SER A 68 -2.18 -13.48 3.66
C SER A 68 -0.76 -13.01 4.07
N PRO A 69 -0.58 -12.47 5.29
CA PRO A 69 0.67 -11.84 5.70
C PRO A 69 1.89 -12.76 5.69
N GLU A 70 1.76 -13.99 6.19
CA GLU A 70 2.90 -14.91 6.27
C GLU A 70 3.48 -15.28 4.89
N PRO A 71 2.69 -15.75 3.90
CA PRO A 71 3.22 -15.99 2.55
C PRO A 71 3.88 -14.76 1.92
N ALA A 72 3.25 -13.59 2.06
CA ALA A 72 3.77 -12.35 1.51
C ALA A 72 5.10 -11.95 2.15
N LEU A 73 5.21 -12.05 3.47
CA LEU A 73 6.43 -11.73 4.22
C LEU A 73 7.52 -12.76 4.00
N ARG A 74 7.19 -14.05 3.83
CA ARG A 74 8.18 -15.08 3.48
C ARG A 74 8.85 -14.78 2.14
N SER A 75 8.07 -14.43 1.12
CA SER A 75 8.62 -14.02 -0.18
C SER A 75 9.48 -12.76 -0.08
N LEU A 76 9.09 -11.81 0.78
CA LEU A 76 9.89 -10.63 1.04
C LEU A 76 11.22 -10.96 1.74
N PHE A 77 11.21 -11.84 2.74
CA PHE A 77 12.42 -12.27 3.45
C PHE A 77 13.39 -13.02 2.53
N GLU A 78 12.86 -13.88 1.65
CA GLU A 78 13.64 -14.54 0.61
C GLU A 78 14.29 -13.51 -0.33
N PHE A 79 13.54 -12.50 -0.77
CA PHE A 79 14.10 -11.41 -1.56
C PHE A 79 15.22 -10.68 -0.81
N LEU A 80 15.02 -10.35 0.47
CA LEU A 80 16.00 -9.65 1.30
C LEU A 80 17.23 -10.50 1.66
N GLY A 81 17.17 -11.82 1.43
CA GLY A 81 18.22 -12.75 1.87
C GLY A 81 18.27 -12.92 3.40
N GLU A 82 17.17 -12.64 4.08
CA GLU A 82 17.07 -12.66 5.54
C GLU A 82 16.41 -13.95 6.05
N ALA A 83 16.83 -14.42 7.22
CA ALA A 83 16.25 -15.60 7.84
C ALA A 83 14.83 -15.34 8.32
N TRP A 84 13.90 -16.25 8.00
CA TRP A 84 12.51 -16.14 8.46
C TRP A 84 12.43 -16.26 9.99
N ASP A 85 11.75 -15.31 10.62
CA ASP A 85 11.37 -15.37 12.04
C ASP A 85 9.87 -15.06 12.18
N PRO A 86 9.05 -15.98 12.75
CA PRO A 86 7.62 -15.76 12.99
C PRO A 86 7.30 -14.51 13.83
N VAL A 87 8.27 -13.94 14.56
CA VAL A 87 8.11 -12.70 15.32
C VAL A 87 7.60 -11.54 14.46
N VAL A 88 7.89 -11.53 13.15
CA VAL A 88 7.42 -10.47 12.24
C VAL A 88 5.90 -10.43 12.10
N LEU A 89 5.21 -11.54 12.35
CA LEU A 89 3.75 -11.59 12.37
C LEU A 89 3.16 -10.97 13.65
N ARG A 90 4.01 -10.78 14.67
CA ARG A 90 3.67 -10.17 15.96
C ARG A 90 4.21 -8.75 16.08
N PHE A 91 4.29 -8.03 14.95
CA PHE A 91 4.87 -6.69 14.90
C PHE A 91 4.30 -5.74 15.95
N GLN A 92 3.01 -5.85 16.28
CA GLN A 92 2.32 -5.02 17.28
C GLN A 92 2.88 -5.12 18.70
N ASP A 93 3.56 -6.21 19.03
CA ASP A 93 4.16 -6.42 20.36
C ASP A 93 5.50 -5.68 20.50
N ALA A 94 6.08 -5.23 19.38
CA ALA A 94 7.32 -4.47 19.34
C ALA A 94 7.07 -2.95 19.53
N PRO A 95 8.04 -2.21 20.11
CA PRO A 95 7.97 -0.77 20.15
C PRO A 95 8.01 -0.20 18.73
N HIS A 96 7.15 0.77 18.46
CA HIS A 96 7.13 1.50 17.19
C HIS A 96 7.53 2.95 17.42
N ASP A 97 8.50 3.43 16.66
CA ASP A 97 8.80 4.85 16.60
C ASP A 97 7.77 5.54 15.69
N ALA A 98 6.62 5.86 16.27
CA ALA A 98 5.53 6.53 15.58
C ALA A 98 4.98 7.68 16.42
N THR A 99 4.66 8.79 15.74
CA THR A 99 4.05 9.96 16.39
C THR A 99 2.74 9.59 17.09
N GLU A 100 2.43 10.23 18.23
CA GLU A 100 1.17 10.01 18.95
C GLU A 100 -0.07 10.13 18.06
N ARG A 101 -0.06 11.11 17.14
CA ARG A 101 -1.14 11.31 16.16
C ARG A 101 -1.34 10.07 15.28
N TYR A 102 -0.25 9.46 14.83
CA TYR A 102 -0.31 8.24 14.02
C TYR A 102 -0.77 7.03 14.85
N THR A 103 -0.27 6.90 16.07
CA THR A 103 -0.68 5.82 17.00
C THR A 103 -2.18 5.90 17.30
N ARG A 104 -2.71 7.10 17.57
CA ARG A 104 -4.15 7.31 17.78
C ARG A 104 -4.97 6.97 16.53
N PHE A 105 -4.59 7.50 15.38
CA PHE A 105 -5.30 7.25 14.12
C PHE A 105 -5.34 5.75 13.78
N THR A 106 -4.22 5.03 13.96
CA THR A 106 -4.17 3.60 13.68
C THR A 106 -4.97 2.78 14.70
N ALA A 107 -4.97 3.17 15.97
CA ALA A 107 -5.82 2.54 17.00
C ALA A 107 -7.32 2.68 16.69
N GLU A 108 -7.78 3.89 16.33
CA GLU A 108 -9.16 4.14 15.93
C GLU A 108 -9.55 3.30 14.71
N ARG A 109 -8.64 3.17 13.72
CA ARG A 109 -8.87 2.36 12.53
C ARG A 109 -8.91 0.86 12.81
N ARG A 110 -8.07 0.36 13.72
CA ARG A 110 -8.12 -1.05 14.17
C ARG A 110 -9.44 -1.34 14.88
N ALA A 111 -9.86 -0.48 15.80
CA ALA A 111 -11.15 -0.61 16.49
C ALA A 111 -12.32 -0.62 15.51
N ALA A 112 -12.32 0.25 14.50
CA ALA A 112 -13.35 0.28 13.46
C ALA A 112 -13.27 -0.90 12.47
N GLY A 113 -12.12 -1.58 12.39
CA GLY A 113 -11.87 -2.70 11.49
C GLY A 113 -12.51 -4.02 11.90
N GLY A 114 -13.01 -4.11 13.14
CA GLY A 114 -13.86 -5.21 13.62
C GLY A 114 -13.16 -6.56 13.81
N GLY A 115 -11.84 -6.59 13.98
CA GLY A 115 -11.09 -7.82 14.25
C GLY A 115 -10.06 -7.65 15.37
N ASP A 116 -9.75 -8.74 16.07
CA ASP A 116 -8.72 -8.80 17.12
C ASP A 116 -7.29 -8.78 16.54
N GLY A 117 -7.14 -8.81 15.22
CA GLY A 117 -5.86 -8.84 14.53
C GLY A 117 -5.20 -7.46 14.41
N ALA A 118 -3.87 -7.43 14.61
CA ALA A 118 -3.06 -6.22 14.38
C ALA A 118 -3.06 -5.76 12.90
N VAL A 119 -3.30 -6.71 11.97
CA VAL A 119 -3.52 -6.51 10.55
C VAL A 119 -5.01 -6.69 10.23
N TYR A 120 -5.58 -5.81 9.41
CA TYR A 120 -7.00 -5.86 9.04
C TYR A 120 -7.18 -5.65 7.53
N THR A 121 -8.17 -6.34 6.96
CA THR A 121 -8.49 -6.30 5.52
C THR A 121 -9.65 -5.36 5.18
N SER A 122 -10.29 -4.72 6.17
CA SER A 122 -11.46 -3.85 5.99
C SER A 122 -11.24 -2.68 5.03
N ARG A 123 -9.97 -2.28 4.81
CA ARG A 123 -9.57 -1.21 3.88
C ARG A 123 -9.22 -1.69 2.47
N VAL A 124 -9.30 -2.98 2.21
CA VAL A 124 -9.23 -3.55 0.86
C VAL A 124 -10.58 -3.35 0.18
N GLY A 125 -10.55 -2.69 -0.97
CA GLY A 125 -11.73 -2.32 -1.76
C GLY A 125 -12.63 -1.26 -1.13
N ALA A 126 -12.22 -0.66 0.00
CA ALA A 126 -13.01 0.36 0.70
C ALA A 126 -13.23 1.60 -0.17
N GLY A 127 -12.23 2.03 -0.95
CA GLY A 127 -12.36 3.17 -1.84
C GLY A 127 -13.40 2.96 -2.94
N ARG A 128 -13.60 1.71 -3.38
CA ARG A 128 -14.66 1.40 -4.35
C ARG A 128 -16.06 1.49 -3.75
N ARG A 129 -16.20 1.32 -2.43
CA ARG A 129 -17.47 1.46 -1.71
C ARG A 129 -17.72 2.92 -1.32
N GLU A 130 -16.67 3.61 -0.87
CA GLU A 130 -16.78 4.90 -0.17
C GLU A 130 -16.57 6.13 -1.04
N LEU A 131 -15.85 6.04 -2.17
CA LEU A 131 -15.61 7.23 -3.01
C LEU A 131 -16.90 7.64 -3.71
N ASP A 132 -17.10 8.95 -3.85
CA ASP A 132 -18.18 9.51 -4.64
C ASP A 132 -17.97 9.29 -6.15
N PRO A 133 -19.03 9.42 -6.99
CA PRO A 133 -18.92 9.19 -8.42
C PRO A 133 -17.88 10.06 -9.13
N VAL A 134 -17.65 11.29 -8.66
CA VAL A 134 -16.68 12.21 -9.29
C VAL A 134 -15.26 11.69 -9.05
N LEU A 135 -14.89 11.39 -7.80
CA LEU A 135 -13.56 10.82 -7.52
C LEU A 135 -13.35 9.49 -8.25
N ARG A 136 -14.36 8.62 -8.33
CA ARG A 136 -14.24 7.35 -9.07
C ARG A 136 -13.97 7.57 -10.56
N ALA A 137 -14.67 8.52 -11.18
CA ALA A 137 -14.46 8.87 -12.59
C ALA A 137 -13.06 9.46 -12.83
N VAL A 138 -12.60 10.31 -11.92
CA VAL A 138 -11.25 10.90 -12.00
C VAL A 138 -10.17 9.83 -11.83
N VAL A 139 -10.30 8.89 -10.87
CA VAL A 139 -9.39 7.75 -10.73
C VAL A 139 -9.35 6.92 -12.01
N ARG A 140 -10.51 6.56 -12.57
CA ARG A 140 -10.58 5.79 -13.82
C ARG A 140 -9.85 6.50 -14.96
N LYS A 141 -9.99 7.82 -15.05
CA LYS A 141 -9.32 8.63 -16.09
C LYS A 141 -7.81 8.74 -15.85
N GLY A 142 -7.39 9.02 -14.62
CA GLY A 142 -5.98 9.29 -14.28
C GLY A 142 -5.12 8.04 -14.08
N ALA A 143 -5.72 6.95 -13.61
CA ALA A 143 -5.02 5.73 -13.21
C ALA A 143 -5.52 4.46 -13.91
N GLY A 144 -6.62 4.51 -14.67
CA GLY A 144 -7.30 3.32 -15.18
C GLY A 144 -6.45 2.41 -16.07
N GLN A 145 -5.52 2.96 -16.85
CA GLN A 145 -4.59 2.16 -17.64
C GLN A 145 -3.64 1.36 -16.74
N LEU A 146 -2.95 2.05 -15.81
CA LEU A 146 -2.00 1.41 -14.91
C LEU A 146 -2.69 0.44 -13.95
N LEU A 147 -3.93 0.72 -13.54
CA LEU A 147 -4.75 -0.24 -12.80
C LEU A 147 -4.90 -1.57 -13.58
N ARG A 148 -5.20 -1.54 -14.89
CA ARG A 148 -5.28 -2.77 -15.70
C ARG A 148 -3.95 -3.49 -15.80
N GLU A 149 -2.87 -2.76 -16.04
CA GLU A 149 -1.51 -3.31 -16.13
C GLU A 149 -1.10 -4.04 -14.84
N LEU A 150 -1.56 -3.56 -13.69
CA LEU A 150 -1.32 -4.14 -12.36
C LEU A 150 -2.39 -5.19 -11.96
N GLY A 151 -3.33 -5.52 -12.85
CA GLY A 151 -4.39 -6.50 -12.59
C GLY A 151 -5.52 -6.02 -11.66
N TYR A 152 -5.66 -4.70 -11.46
CA TYR A 152 -6.81 -4.10 -10.78
C TYR A 152 -7.94 -3.76 -11.76
N ARG A 153 -9.17 -3.75 -11.27
CA ARG A 153 -10.33 -3.30 -12.05
C ARG A 153 -10.36 -1.77 -12.20
N PRO A 154 -10.50 -1.18 -13.39
CA PRO A 154 -10.63 0.28 -13.57
C PRO A 154 -12.00 0.86 -13.19
#